data_AF-H9FFK8-F1
#
_entry.id   AF-H9FFK8-F1
#
_cell.length_a   1.000
_cell.length_b   1.000
_cell.length_c   1.000
_cell.angle_alpha   90.00
_cell.angle_beta   90.00
_cell.angle_gamma   90.00
#
_symmetry.space_group_name_H-M   'P 1'
#
loop_
_entity.id
_entity.type
_entity.pdbx_description
1 polymer ?
#
loop_
_entity_poly.entity_id
_entity_poly.type
_entity_poly.pdbx_seq_one_letter_code
_entity_poly.pdbx_strand_id
1 'polypeptide(L)'
;LESGAMPLLEDTASRIDGLFQKRSSVLTQVNQLKTSMQSVLQEWKIYDQLYDEVNMMTIRFWYCMEHSKPVVLSLEALRCQVENLQSLQDEAESNEGNWEKLQEVIGKLKGLCPSVAEIIEEKCQNTHKRWTQVNQAVADQLQKAQSLLQLWKAYSNAHGEATARLKQQEAKFQQLANISMSGNNLAEILPPALQDIKELQHDVRKTKEAFLQNSSVLDRLPQPTESSTHMLLLGPLHSLQRAAYLEK
;
A
#
# COMPACT_ATOMS: atom_id res chain seq x y z
N LEU A 1 -90.93 -40.52 -12.56
CA LEU A 1 -89.88 -40.44 -11.52
C LEU A 1 -88.54 -40.41 -12.24
N GLU A 2 -88.11 -39.28 -12.81
CA GLU A 2 -86.78 -39.21 -13.46
C GLU A 2 -86.26 -37.78 -13.73
N SER A 3 -86.78 -36.76 -13.03
CA SER A 3 -86.38 -35.35 -13.27
C SER A 3 -85.52 -34.74 -12.17
N GLY A 4 -85.31 -35.43 -11.04
CA GLY A 4 -84.55 -34.90 -9.90
C GLY A 4 -83.06 -35.26 -9.87
N ALA A 5 -82.64 -36.27 -10.63
CA ALA A 5 -81.24 -36.75 -10.63
C ALA A 5 -80.32 -35.96 -11.57
N MET A 6 -80.87 -35.45 -12.68
CA MET A 6 -80.14 -34.70 -13.71
C MET A 6 -79.53 -33.37 -13.21
N PRO A 7 -80.27 -32.49 -12.51
CA PRO A 7 -79.71 -31.23 -11.98
C PRO A 7 -78.67 -31.45 -10.87
N LEU A 8 -78.75 -32.58 -10.14
CA LEU A 8 -77.81 -32.96 -9.08
C LEU A 8 -76.49 -33.47 -9.67
N LEU A 9 -76.55 -34.15 -10.82
CA LEU A 9 -75.37 -34.63 -11.56
C LEU A 9 -74.61 -33.46 -12.20
N GLU A 10 -75.33 -32.47 -12.72
CA GLU A 10 -74.77 -31.25 -13.31
C GLU A 10 -74.07 -30.36 -12.27
N ASP A 11 -74.65 -30.21 -11.08
CA ASP A 11 -74.00 -29.55 -9.92
C ASP A 11 -72.72 -30.29 -9.49
N THR A 12 -72.77 -31.62 -9.46
CA THR A 12 -71.61 -32.44 -9.10
C THR A 12 -70.49 -32.34 -10.14
N ALA A 13 -70.82 -32.36 -11.43
CA ALA A 13 -69.86 -32.17 -12.53
C ALA A 13 -69.20 -30.77 -12.47
N SER A 14 -70.00 -29.72 -12.25
CA SER A 14 -69.50 -28.35 -12.07
C SER A 14 -68.53 -28.24 -10.89
N ARG A 15 -68.85 -28.88 -9.76
CA ARG A 15 -67.95 -28.93 -8.59
C ARG A 15 -66.63 -29.66 -8.88
N ILE A 16 -66.68 -30.76 -9.63
CA ILE A 16 -65.50 -31.52 -10.05
C ILE A 16 -64.60 -30.68 -10.97
N ASP A 17 -65.17 -30.00 -11.96
CA ASP A 17 -64.43 -29.10 -12.85
C ASP A 17 -63.78 -27.95 -12.08
N GLY A 18 -64.50 -27.36 -11.11
CA GLY A 18 -63.96 -26.34 -10.22
C GLY A 18 -62.77 -26.84 -9.38
N LEU A 19 -62.80 -28.11 -8.95
CA LEU A 19 -61.65 -28.74 -8.26
C LEU A 19 -60.47 -28.97 -9.21
N PHE A 20 -60.72 -29.40 -10.45
CA PHE A 20 -59.66 -29.54 -11.46
C PHE A 20 -59.00 -28.21 -11.78
N GLN A 21 -59.77 -27.12 -11.93
CA GLN A 21 -59.22 -25.78 -12.15
C GLN A 21 -58.35 -25.31 -10.98
N LYS A 22 -58.82 -25.49 -9.74
CA LYS A 22 -58.03 -25.17 -8.53
C LYS A 22 -56.74 -25.99 -8.47
N ARG A 23 -56.81 -27.29 -8.74
CA ARG A 23 -55.62 -28.16 -8.81
C ARG A 23 -54.62 -27.67 -9.84
N SER A 24 -55.08 -27.33 -11.05
CA SER A 24 -54.22 -26.81 -12.12
C SER A 24 -53.60 -25.46 -11.73
N SER A 25 -54.37 -24.57 -11.10
CA SER A 25 -53.86 -23.29 -10.59
C SER A 25 -52.75 -23.50 -9.55
N VAL A 26 -52.97 -24.37 -8.57
CA VAL A 26 -51.97 -24.72 -7.55
C VAL A 26 -50.72 -25.31 -8.20
N LEU A 27 -50.86 -26.22 -9.17
CA LEU A 27 -49.72 -26.80 -9.87
C LEU A 27 -48.89 -25.74 -10.60
N THR A 28 -49.55 -24.78 -11.27
CA THR A 28 -48.87 -23.65 -11.92
C THR A 28 -48.14 -22.77 -10.92
N GLN A 29 -48.78 -22.41 -9.81
CA GLN A 29 -48.15 -21.59 -8.75
C GLN A 29 -46.94 -22.30 -8.13
N VAL A 30 -47.03 -23.61 -7.87
CA VAL A 30 -45.91 -24.41 -7.35
C VAL A 30 -44.75 -24.42 -8.34
N ASN A 31 -45.03 -24.59 -9.63
CA ASN A 31 -43.98 -24.55 -10.66
C ASN A 31 -43.34 -23.17 -10.78
N GLN A 32 -44.12 -22.09 -10.73
CA GLN A 32 -43.61 -20.72 -10.73
C GLN A 32 -42.72 -20.44 -9.52
N LEU A 33 -43.18 -20.83 -8.32
CA LEU A 33 -42.40 -20.69 -7.09
C LEU A 33 -41.10 -21.49 -7.15
N LYS A 34 -41.14 -22.72 -7.66
CA LYS A 34 -39.95 -23.55 -7.85
C LYS A 34 -38.92 -22.87 -8.75
N THR A 35 -39.33 -22.35 -9.90
CA THR A 35 -38.44 -21.64 -10.83
C THR A 35 -37.88 -20.37 -10.21
N SER A 36 -38.73 -19.56 -9.55
CA SER A 36 -38.30 -18.33 -8.87
C SER A 36 -37.28 -18.63 -7.77
N MET A 37 -37.53 -19.63 -6.93
CA MET A 37 -36.62 -20.04 -5.86
C MET A 37 -35.29 -20.57 -6.41
N GLN A 38 -35.31 -21.27 -7.53
CA GLN A 38 -34.09 -21.70 -8.22
C GLN A 38 -33.26 -20.50 -8.69
N SER A 39 -33.88 -19.49 -9.30
CA SER A 39 -33.19 -18.25 -9.70
C SER A 39 -32.59 -17.52 -8.50
N VAL A 40 -33.36 -17.33 -7.43
CA VAL A 40 -32.87 -16.70 -6.18
C VAL A 40 -31.65 -17.45 -5.64
N LEU A 41 -31.70 -18.78 -5.60
CA LEU A 41 -30.59 -19.58 -5.08
C LEU A 41 -29.31 -19.46 -5.93
N GLN A 42 -29.43 -19.33 -7.26
CA GLN A 42 -28.26 -19.15 -8.12
C GLN A 42 -27.62 -17.77 -7.91
N GLU A 43 -28.43 -16.71 -7.94
CA GLU A 43 -27.92 -15.35 -7.71
C GLU A 43 -27.33 -15.21 -6.30
N TRP A 44 -27.97 -15.81 -5.29
CA TRP A 44 -27.44 -15.82 -3.92
C TRP A 44 -26.06 -16.48 -3.82
N LYS A 45 -25.82 -17.59 -4.51
CA LYS A 45 -24.50 -18.26 -4.50
C LYS A 45 -23.41 -17.39 -5.11
N ILE A 46 -23.72 -16.71 -6.21
CA ILE A 46 -22.76 -15.80 -6.86
C ILE A 46 -22.48 -14.61 -5.92
N TYR A 47 -23.53 -14.06 -5.31
CA TYR A 47 -23.40 -13.01 -4.30
C TYR A 47 -22.50 -13.44 -3.14
N ASP A 48 -22.76 -14.60 -2.54
CA ASP A 48 -22.04 -15.10 -1.37
C ASP A 48 -20.55 -15.25 -1.66
N GLN A 49 -20.22 -15.84 -2.82
CA GLN A 49 -18.83 -15.97 -3.28
C GLN A 49 -18.17 -14.60 -3.51
N LEU A 50 -18.78 -13.72 -4.29
CA LEU A 50 -18.22 -12.39 -4.59
C LEU A 50 -18.06 -11.55 -3.32
N TYR A 51 -19.04 -11.61 -2.42
CA TYR A 51 -19.01 -10.91 -1.14
C TYR A 51 -17.83 -11.38 -0.29
N ASP A 52 -17.63 -12.69 -0.18
CA ASP A 52 -16.52 -13.26 0.58
C ASP A 52 -15.16 -12.90 -0.02
N GLU A 53 -15.04 -12.92 -1.36
CA GLU A 53 -13.83 -12.51 -2.06
C GLU A 53 -13.48 -11.04 -1.76
N VAL A 54 -14.41 -10.10 -1.94
CA VAL A 54 -14.14 -8.66 -1.70
C VAL A 54 -13.93 -8.36 -0.21
N ASN A 55 -14.63 -9.05 0.68
CA ASN A 55 -14.48 -8.91 2.13
C ASN A 55 -13.11 -9.42 2.58
N MET A 56 -12.68 -10.60 2.10
CA MET A 56 -11.37 -11.17 2.40
C MET A 56 -10.26 -10.27 1.87
N MET A 57 -10.41 -9.75 0.65
CA MET A 57 -9.45 -8.83 0.06
C MET A 57 -9.29 -7.56 0.89
N THR A 58 -10.40 -6.96 1.32
CA THR A 58 -10.39 -5.78 2.18
C THR A 58 -9.60 -6.02 3.49
N ILE A 59 -9.82 -7.17 4.12
CA ILE A 59 -9.11 -7.55 5.35
C ILE A 59 -7.62 -7.77 5.08
N ARG A 60 -7.29 -8.49 4.01
CA ARG A 60 -5.89 -8.77 3.63
C ARG A 60 -5.14 -7.50 3.30
N PHE A 61 -5.74 -6.57 2.56
CA PHE A 61 -5.10 -5.29 2.22
C PHE A 61 -4.77 -4.49 3.46
N TRP A 62 -5.71 -4.39 4.40
CA TRP A 62 -5.45 -3.74 5.68
C TRP A 62 -4.31 -4.41 6.43
N TYR A 63 -4.33 -5.75 6.52
CA TYR A 63 -3.27 -6.52 7.17
C TYR A 63 -1.89 -6.29 6.51
N CYS A 64 -1.80 -6.46 5.19
CA CYS A 64 -0.55 -6.30 4.44
C CYS A 64 -0.02 -4.87 4.51
N MET A 65 -0.88 -3.86 4.43
CA MET A 65 -0.52 -2.46 4.61
C MET A 65 0.10 -2.23 5.99
N GLU A 66 -0.56 -2.67 7.06
CA GLU A 66 -0.04 -2.50 8.43
C GLU A 66 1.31 -3.20 8.63
N HIS A 67 1.50 -4.40 8.07
CA HIS A 67 2.72 -5.19 8.21
C HIS A 67 3.84 -4.80 7.22
N SER A 68 3.55 -3.95 6.24
CA SER A 68 4.56 -3.38 5.34
C SER A 68 5.39 -2.27 5.99
N LYS A 69 4.93 -1.72 7.12
CA LYS A 69 5.59 -0.61 7.81
C LYS A 69 6.96 -1.07 8.34
N PRO A 70 8.07 -0.42 7.96
CA PRO A 70 9.40 -0.87 8.32
C PRO A 70 9.68 -0.62 9.81
N VAL A 71 10.20 -1.63 10.50
CA VAL A 71 10.65 -1.53 11.90
C VAL A 71 11.87 -0.62 12.02
N VAL A 72 12.73 -0.61 10.99
CA VAL A 72 13.93 0.23 10.90
C VAL A 72 13.88 1.01 9.59
N LEU A 73 14.07 2.32 9.68
CA LEU A 73 14.16 3.19 8.51
C LEU A 73 15.51 3.01 7.82
N SER A 74 15.55 2.18 6.78
CA SER A 74 16.69 2.02 5.89
C SER A 74 16.25 2.13 4.43
N LEU A 75 17.20 2.38 3.54
CA LEU A 75 16.93 2.46 2.10
C LEU A 75 16.29 1.17 1.57
N GLU A 76 16.81 0.02 2.01
CA GLU A 76 16.30 -1.29 1.62
C GLU A 76 14.89 -1.53 2.16
N ALA A 77 14.66 -1.24 3.44
CA ALA A 77 13.36 -1.43 4.07
C ALA A 77 12.27 -0.55 3.42
N LEU A 78 12.61 0.69 3.06
CA LEU A 78 11.71 1.58 2.32
C LEU A 78 11.46 1.09 0.88
N ARG A 79 12.46 0.50 0.21
CA ARG A 79 12.27 -0.10 -1.11
C ARG A 79 11.29 -1.27 -1.04
N CYS A 80 11.50 -2.21 -0.12
CA CYS A 80 10.58 -3.33 0.10
C CYS A 80 9.16 -2.85 0.47
N GLN A 81 9.04 -1.81 1.31
CA GLN A 81 7.74 -1.23 1.65
C GLN A 81 7.03 -0.69 0.40
N VAL A 82 7.73 0.08 -0.44
CA VAL A 82 7.16 0.63 -1.68
C VAL A 82 6.73 -0.48 -2.64
N GLU A 83 7.56 -1.51 -2.84
CA GLU A 83 7.23 -2.66 -3.69
C GLU A 83 5.96 -3.39 -3.21
N ASN A 84 5.86 -3.66 -1.90
CA ASN A 84 4.68 -4.30 -1.32
C ASN A 84 3.42 -3.46 -1.47
N LEU A 85 3.50 -2.16 -1.17
CA LEU A 85 2.36 -1.24 -1.27
C LEU A 85 1.92 -1.02 -2.72
N GLN A 86 2.86 -0.97 -3.67
CA GLN A 86 2.54 -0.89 -5.10
C GLN A 86 1.81 -2.15 -5.56
N SER A 87 2.27 -3.34 -5.16
CA SER A 87 1.58 -4.58 -5.48
C SER A 87 0.15 -4.63 -4.94
N LEU A 88 -0.10 -4.06 -3.75
CA LEU A 88 -1.46 -3.95 -3.21
C LEU A 88 -2.32 -2.97 -4.02
N GLN A 89 -1.75 -1.85 -4.47
CA GLN A 89 -2.45 -0.89 -5.30
C GLN A 89 -2.83 -1.49 -6.67
N ASP A 90 -1.88 -2.14 -7.34
CA ASP A 90 -2.11 -2.80 -8.63
C ASP A 90 -3.19 -3.88 -8.50
N GLU A 91 -3.16 -4.65 -7.40
CA GLU A 91 -4.18 -5.65 -7.11
C GLU A 91 -5.55 -5.00 -6.84
N ALA A 92 -5.59 -3.84 -6.16
CA ALA A 92 -6.82 -3.09 -5.91
C ALA A 92 -7.53 -2.70 -7.22
N GLU A 93 -6.76 -2.15 -8.16
CA GLU A 93 -7.23 -1.71 -9.48
C GLU A 93 -7.76 -2.90 -10.29
N SER A 94 -7.05 -4.04 -10.25
CA SER A 94 -7.48 -5.25 -10.96
C SER A 94 -8.81 -5.84 -10.45
N ASN A 95 -9.17 -5.55 -9.20
CA ASN A 95 -10.35 -6.12 -8.52
C ASN A 95 -11.55 -5.20 -8.46
N GLU A 96 -11.47 -3.98 -9.00
CA GLU A 96 -12.62 -3.07 -9.11
C GLU A 96 -13.80 -3.71 -9.84
N GLY A 97 -13.52 -4.52 -10.87
CA GLY A 97 -14.55 -5.25 -11.61
C GLY A 97 -15.32 -6.29 -10.77
N ASN A 98 -14.77 -6.78 -9.66
CA ASN A 98 -15.50 -7.69 -8.76
C ASN A 98 -16.56 -6.93 -7.95
N TRP A 99 -16.33 -5.65 -7.64
CA TRP A 99 -17.33 -4.79 -7.02
C TRP A 99 -18.49 -4.50 -7.97
N GLU A 100 -18.20 -4.24 -9.24
CA GLU A 100 -19.23 -4.04 -10.27
C GLU A 100 -20.13 -5.28 -10.41
N LYS A 101 -19.53 -6.47 -10.51
CA LYS A 101 -20.26 -7.75 -10.55
C LYS A 101 -21.11 -7.97 -9.31
N LEU A 102 -20.58 -7.63 -8.13
CA LEU A 102 -21.31 -7.75 -6.87
C LEU A 102 -22.55 -6.84 -6.88
N GLN A 103 -22.43 -5.60 -7.35
CA GLN A 103 -23.58 -4.69 -7.49
C GLN A 103 -24.62 -5.21 -8.50
N GLU A 104 -24.17 -5.80 -9.60
CA GLU A 104 -25.07 -6.41 -10.60
C GLU A 104 -25.93 -7.52 -9.98
N VAL A 105 -25.31 -8.43 -9.22
CA VAL A 105 -26.02 -9.55 -8.57
C VAL A 105 -26.98 -9.06 -7.49
N ILE A 106 -26.60 -8.03 -6.72
CA ILE A 106 -27.50 -7.39 -5.76
C ILE A 106 -28.72 -6.81 -6.47
N GLY A 107 -28.54 -6.16 -7.63
CA GLY A 107 -29.63 -5.67 -8.46
C GLY A 107 -30.60 -6.77 -8.92
N LYS A 108 -30.07 -7.92 -9.34
CA LYS A 108 -30.87 -9.10 -9.71
C LYS A 108 -31.64 -9.65 -8.52
N LEU A 109 -30.99 -9.80 -7.37
CA LEU A 109 -31.63 -10.25 -6.12
C LEU A 109 -32.73 -9.29 -5.67
N LYS A 110 -32.58 -7.97 -5.86
CA LYS A 110 -33.62 -6.97 -5.56
C LYS A 110 -34.88 -7.16 -6.39
N GLY A 111 -34.74 -7.55 -7.66
CA GLY A 111 -35.87 -7.91 -8.52
C GLY A 111 -36.57 -9.21 -8.13
N LEU A 112 -35.83 -10.18 -7.57
CA LEU A 112 -36.35 -11.51 -7.23
C LEU A 112 -36.90 -11.61 -5.79
N CYS A 113 -36.26 -10.94 -4.82
CA CYS A 113 -36.58 -10.99 -3.40
C CYS A 113 -36.24 -9.65 -2.68
N PRO A 114 -37.10 -8.62 -2.79
CA PRO A 114 -36.81 -7.26 -2.32
C PRO A 114 -36.41 -7.17 -0.83
N SER A 115 -37.10 -7.90 0.05
CA SER A 115 -36.87 -7.82 1.50
C SER A 115 -35.50 -8.33 1.94
N VAL A 116 -34.94 -9.32 1.24
CA VAL A 116 -33.60 -9.84 1.51
C VAL A 116 -32.53 -8.94 0.88
N ALA A 117 -32.84 -8.34 -0.27
CA ALA A 117 -31.92 -7.49 -0.99
C ALA A 117 -31.56 -6.21 -0.23
N GLU A 118 -32.49 -5.61 0.54
CA GLU A 118 -32.20 -4.41 1.36
C GLU A 118 -31.12 -4.69 2.42
N ILE A 119 -31.20 -5.84 3.11
CA ILE A 119 -30.22 -6.25 4.13
C ILE A 119 -28.85 -6.50 3.49
N ILE A 120 -28.83 -7.18 2.33
CA ILE A 120 -27.62 -7.41 1.55
C ILE A 120 -26.99 -6.07 1.13
N GLU A 121 -27.81 -5.15 0.60
CA GLU A 121 -27.38 -3.86 0.09
C GLU A 121 -26.69 -3.04 1.20
N GLU A 122 -27.27 -2.98 2.40
CA GLU A 122 -26.65 -2.34 3.57
C GLU A 122 -25.30 -2.98 3.92
N LYS A 123 -25.24 -4.32 3.98
CA LYS A 123 -24.00 -5.06 4.28
C LYS A 123 -22.91 -4.76 3.24
N CYS A 124 -23.26 -4.75 1.96
CA CYS A 124 -22.34 -4.45 0.87
C CYS A 124 -21.85 -3.01 0.87
N GLN A 125 -22.72 -2.04 1.15
CA GLN A 125 -22.32 -0.63 1.28
C GLN A 125 -21.30 -0.43 2.40
N ASN A 126 -21.49 -1.10 3.54
CA ASN A 126 -20.54 -1.06 4.65
C ASN A 126 -19.18 -1.66 4.27
N THR A 127 -19.16 -2.80 3.60
CA THR A 127 -17.91 -3.43 3.14
C THR A 127 -17.23 -2.58 2.06
N HIS A 128 -17.99 -2.00 1.13
CA HIS A 128 -17.47 -1.11 0.10
C HIS A 128 -16.84 0.15 0.71
N LYS A 129 -17.50 0.75 1.71
CA LYS A 129 -16.93 1.89 2.44
C LYS A 129 -15.59 1.53 3.08
N ARG A 130 -15.49 0.35 3.72
CA ARG A 130 -14.24 -0.12 4.31
C ARG A 130 -13.16 -0.37 3.25
N TRP A 131 -13.54 -0.94 2.10
CA TRP A 131 -12.66 -1.11 0.95
C TRP A 131 -12.08 0.22 0.46
N THR A 132 -12.94 1.22 0.21
CA THR A 132 -12.48 2.56 -0.22
C THR A 132 -11.54 3.19 0.80
N GLN A 133 -11.82 3.05 2.10
CA GLN A 133 -10.95 3.53 3.16
C GLN A 133 -9.58 2.85 3.16
N VAL A 134 -9.54 1.53 2.98
CA VAL A 134 -8.29 0.78 2.91
C VAL A 134 -7.49 1.15 1.66
N ASN A 135 -8.13 1.27 0.50
CA ASN A 135 -7.46 1.68 -0.73
C ASN A 135 -6.86 3.09 -0.64
N GLN A 136 -7.61 4.04 -0.06
CA GLN A 136 -7.07 5.39 0.18
C GLN A 136 -5.88 5.33 1.14
N ALA A 137 -5.98 4.56 2.22
CA ALA A 137 -4.88 4.40 3.17
C ALA A 137 -3.63 3.77 2.53
N VAL A 138 -3.79 2.77 1.65
CA VAL A 138 -2.69 2.17 0.89
C VAL A 138 -2.02 3.22 0.00
N ALA A 139 -2.80 4.01 -0.75
CA ALA A 139 -2.29 5.08 -1.61
C ALA A 139 -1.52 6.14 -0.79
N ASP A 140 -2.08 6.59 0.34
CA ASP A 140 -1.44 7.57 1.22
C ASP A 140 -0.13 7.03 1.81
N GLN A 141 -0.12 5.77 2.25
CA GLN A 141 1.10 5.12 2.76
C GLN A 141 2.15 4.94 1.67
N LEU A 142 1.74 4.59 0.44
CA LEU A 142 2.64 4.45 -0.69
C LEU A 142 3.31 5.78 -1.02
N GLN A 143 2.53 6.86 -1.14
CA GLN A 143 3.06 8.20 -1.38
C GLN A 143 4.05 8.64 -0.29
N LYS A 144 3.70 8.36 0.98
CA LYS A 144 4.59 8.62 2.11
C LYS A 144 5.89 7.81 2.03
N ALA A 145 5.80 6.50 1.77
CA ALA A 145 6.96 5.62 1.65
C ALA A 145 7.88 6.03 0.48
N GLN A 146 7.31 6.39 -0.66
CA GLN A 146 8.05 6.91 -1.81
C GLN A 146 8.76 8.23 -1.49
N SER A 147 8.08 9.16 -0.81
CA SER A 147 8.69 10.44 -0.39
C SER A 147 9.86 10.23 0.55
N LEU A 148 9.72 9.33 1.53
CA LEU A 148 10.79 8.94 2.44
C LEU A 148 11.95 8.27 1.70
N LEU A 149 11.66 7.39 0.75
CA LEU A 149 12.66 6.73 -0.07
C LEU A 149 13.48 7.73 -0.87
N GLN A 150 12.85 8.76 -1.46
CA GLN A 150 13.56 9.81 -2.20
C GLN A 150 14.46 10.63 -1.28
N LEU A 151 13.97 10.99 -0.08
CA LEU A 151 14.76 11.70 0.91
C LEU A 151 15.99 10.91 1.35
N TRP A 152 15.81 9.61 1.59
CA TRP A 152 16.89 8.68 1.94
C TRP A 152 17.92 8.51 0.81
N LYS A 153 17.47 8.41 -0.45
CA LYS A 153 18.37 8.36 -1.61
C LYS A 153 19.21 9.64 -1.71
N ALA A 154 18.57 10.80 -1.59
CA ALA A 154 19.25 12.09 -1.65
C ALA A 154 20.32 12.21 -0.55
N TYR A 155 19.95 11.86 0.69
CA TYR A 155 20.88 11.83 1.82
C TYR A 155 22.04 10.85 1.58
N SER A 156 21.76 9.60 1.21
CA SER A 156 22.78 8.57 1.00
C SER A 156 23.78 8.97 -0.08
N ASN A 157 23.30 9.56 -1.18
CA ASN A 157 24.16 10.03 -2.26
C ASN A 157 25.04 11.20 -1.79
N ALA A 158 24.45 12.24 -1.20
CA ALA A 158 25.18 13.42 -0.73
C ALA A 158 26.20 13.07 0.37
N HIS A 159 25.84 12.15 1.27
CA HIS A 159 26.75 11.66 2.31
C HIS A 159 27.89 10.81 1.72
N GLY A 160 27.58 9.97 0.72
CA GLY A 160 28.57 9.19 -0.01
C GLY A 160 29.59 10.07 -0.73
N GLU A 161 29.12 11.10 -1.44
CA GLU A 161 29.98 12.09 -2.12
C GLU A 161 30.87 12.87 -1.14
N ALA A 162 30.31 13.36 -0.03
CA ALA A 162 31.08 14.05 1.01
C ALA A 162 32.14 13.12 1.64
N THR A 163 31.81 11.85 1.85
CA THR A 163 32.74 10.83 2.36
C THR A 163 33.86 10.52 1.37
N ALA A 164 33.56 10.45 0.07
CA ALA A 164 34.56 10.26 -0.98
C ALA A 164 35.53 11.45 -1.06
N ARG A 165 35.00 12.68 -1.02
CA ARG A 165 35.81 13.91 -0.94
C ARG A 165 36.72 13.91 0.28
N LEU A 166 36.19 13.55 1.45
CA LEU A 166 36.97 13.48 2.69
C LEU A 166 38.13 12.47 2.56
N LYS A 167 37.88 11.28 2.01
CA LYS A 167 38.95 10.27 1.76
C LYS A 167 40.04 10.80 0.83
N GLN A 168 39.66 11.53 -0.22
CA GLN A 168 40.63 12.14 -1.14
C GLN A 168 41.46 13.23 -0.43
N GLN A 169 40.82 14.03 0.42
CA GLN A 169 41.48 15.06 1.22
C GLN A 169 42.45 14.45 2.24
N GLU A 170 42.08 13.36 2.91
CA GLU A 170 42.97 12.60 3.80
C GLU A 170 44.20 12.06 3.05
N ALA A 171 44.02 11.52 1.84
CA ALA A 171 45.13 11.06 1.01
C ALA A 171 46.08 12.20 0.59
N LYS A 172 45.53 13.36 0.19
CA LYS A 172 46.32 14.57 -0.12
C LYS A 172 47.08 15.06 1.11
N PHE A 173 46.45 15.09 2.28
CA PHE A 173 47.10 15.46 3.53
C PHE A 173 48.31 14.57 3.82
N GLN A 174 48.15 13.25 3.69
CA GLN A 174 49.25 12.31 3.89
C GLN A 174 50.39 12.51 2.88
N GLN A 175 50.08 12.82 1.62
CA GLN A 175 51.09 13.14 0.61
C GLN A 175 51.89 14.39 0.98
N LEU A 176 51.21 15.47 1.37
CA LEU A 176 51.84 16.72 1.78
C LEU A 176 52.69 16.55 3.05
N ALA A 177 52.22 15.76 4.01
CA ALA A 177 52.96 15.44 5.24
C ALA A 177 54.25 14.64 4.98
N ASN A 178 54.30 13.88 3.88
CA ASN A 178 55.43 13.02 3.51
C ASN A 178 56.44 13.70 2.56
N ILE A 179 56.26 14.98 2.21
CA ILE A 179 57.21 15.71 1.37
C ILE A 179 58.57 15.81 2.07
N SER A 180 59.61 15.24 1.45
CA SER A 180 60.99 15.31 1.93
C SER A 180 61.52 16.76 1.88
N MET A 181 61.56 17.42 3.03
CA MET A 181 62.20 18.73 3.17
C MET A 181 63.69 18.56 3.47
N SER A 182 64.51 18.48 2.42
CA SER A 182 65.98 18.52 2.55
C SER A 182 66.50 19.94 2.33
N GLY A 183 67.63 20.31 2.93
CA GLY A 183 68.13 21.70 2.90
C GLY A 183 68.33 22.30 1.50
N ASN A 184 68.58 21.49 0.46
CA ASN A 184 68.95 21.98 -0.88
C ASN A 184 67.74 22.30 -1.79
N ASN A 185 66.53 21.84 -1.48
CA ASN A 185 65.33 22.03 -2.30
C ASN A 185 64.21 22.81 -1.56
N LEU A 186 64.51 23.30 -0.37
CA LEU A 186 63.53 23.87 0.56
C LEU A 186 62.87 25.14 0.01
N ALA A 187 63.64 26.05 -0.63
CA ALA A 187 63.12 27.30 -1.16
C ALA A 187 62.18 27.11 -2.37
N GLU A 188 62.32 26.02 -3.12
CA GLU A 188 61.48 25.71 -4.29
C GLU A 188 60.23 24.90 -3.92
N ILE A 189 60.31 24.04 -2.89
CA ILE A 189 59.22 23.13 -2.49
C ILE A 189 58.25 23.78 -1.50
N LEU A 190 58.72 24.69 -0.64
CA LEU A 190 57.89 25.28 0.42
C LEU A 190 56.73 26.13 -0.12
N PRO A 191 56.90 27.02 -1.13
CA PRO A 191 55.81 27.86 -1.60
C PRO A 191 54.64 27.08 -2.24
N PRO A 192 54.88 26.10 -3.14
CA PRO A 192 53.81 25.23 -3.66
C PRO A 192 53.13 24.41 -2.55
N ALA A 193 53.90 23.81 -1.62
CA ALA A 193 53.33 23.01 -0.54
C ALA A 193 52.44 23.85 0.39
N LEU A 194 52.82 25.09 0.70
CA LEU A 194 51.99 26.01 1.48
C LEU A 194 50.69 26.39 0.76
N GLN A 195 50.73 26.53 -0.55
CA GLN A 195 49.54 26.80 -1.36
C GLN A 195 48.61 25.58 -1.37
N ASP A 196 49.16 24.38 -1.59
CA ASP A 196 48.40 23.12 -1.56
C ASP A 196 47.73 22.88 -0.19
N ILE A 197 48.41 23.22 0.91
CA ILE A 197 47.85 23.14 2.27
C ILE A 197 46.65 24.09 2.42
N LYS A 198 46.74 25.34 1.93
CA LYS A 198 45.63 26.30 2.00
C LYS A 198 44.42 25.84 1.18
N GLU A 199 44.67 25.29 -0.01
CA GLU A 199 43.61 24.73 -0.85
C GLU A 199 42.95 23.53 -0.17
N LEU A 200 43.76 22.63 0.41
CA LEU A 200 43.27 21.49 1.17
C LEU A 200 42.42 21.91 2.38
N GLN A 201 42.86 22.91 3.16
CA GLN A 201 42.08 23.43 4.30
C GLN A 201 40.73 23.99 3.86
N HIS A 202 40.69 24.73 2.75
CA HIS A 202 39.46 25.26 2.20
C HIS A 202 38.51 24.14 1.72
N ASP A 203 39.05 23.12 1.05
CA ASP A 203 38.28 21.97 0.57
C ASP A 203 37.73 21.13 1.73
N VAL A 204 38.51 20.94 2.80
CA VAL A 204 38.06 20.25 4.02
C VAL A 204 36.91 21.02 4.68
N ARG A 205 36.98 22.35 4.74
CA ARG A 205 35.89 23.19 5.28
C ARG A 205 34.61 23.01 4.50
N LYS A 206 34.67 23.04 3.16
CA LYS A 206 33.51 22.77 2.28
C LYS A 206 32.92 21.37 2.50
N THR A 207 33.76 20.36 2.71
CA THR A 207 33.31 18.99 2.99
C THR A 207 32.63 18.90 4.35
N LYS A 208 33.17 19.57 5.38
CA LYS A 208 32.56 19.68 6.70
C LYS A 208 31.19 20.36 6.65
N GLU A 209 31.08 21.48 5.94
CA GLU A 209 29.81 22.17 5.69
C GLU A 209 28.79 21.24 5.00
N ALA A 210 29.23 20.46 4.00
CA ALA A 210 28.35 19.48 3.34
C ALA A 210 27.83 18.41 4.30
N PHE A 211 28.66 17.91 5.24
CA PHE A 211 28.18 16.98 6.26
C PHE A 211 27.14 17.60 7.21
N LEU A 212 27.30 18.89 7.57
CA LEU A 212 26.31 19.61 8.38
C LEU A 212 24.98 19.82 7.63
N GLN A 213 25.05 20.10 6.33
CA GLN A 213 23.85 20.17 5.50
C GLN A 213 23.16 18.81 5.39
N ASN A 214 23.93 17.73 5.22
CA ASN A 214 23.38 16.37 5.18
C ASN A 214 22.72 15.97 6.50
N SER A 215 23.20 16.43 7.67
CA SER A 215 22.51 16.18 8.94
C SER A 215 21.16 16.90 9.03
N SER A 216 21.01 18.08 8.43
CA SER A 216 19.69 18.76 8.39
C SER A 216 18.64 18.01 7.57
N VAL A 217 19.08 17.15 6.63
CA VAL A 217 18.21 16.27 5.85
C VAL A 217 17.74 15.08 6.71
N LEU A 218 18.59 14.56 7.59
CA LEU A 218 18.21 13.54 8.56
C LEU A 218 17.14 14.05 9.54
N ASP A 219 17.20 15.33 9.93
CA ASP A 219 16.21 15.95 10.83
C ASP A 219 14.79 15.97 10.24
N ARG A 220 14.66 15.90 8.90
CA ARG A 220 13.37 15.83 8.20
C ARG A 220 12.78 14.42 8.16
N LEU A 221 13.56 13.40 8.53
CA LEU A 221 13.05 12.03 8.60
C LEU A 221 12.19 11.85 9.87
N PRO A 222 11.16 10.99 9.81
CA PRO A 222 10.37 10.63 10.99
C PRO A 222 11.30 10.11 12.08
N GLN A 223 11.20 10.68 13.28
CA GLN A 223 11.98 10.21 14.43
C GLN A 223 11.50 8.80 14.81
N PRO A 224 12.41 7.81 14.92
CA PRO A 224 12.02 6.48 15.35
C PRO A 224 11.56 6.49 16.81
N THR A 225 10.60 5.61 17.13
CA THR A 225 10.15 5.37 18.49
C THR A 225 11.25 4.60 19.25
N GLU A 226 11.99 5.34 20.07
CA GLU A 226 12.77 4.95 21.26
C GLU A 226 13.94 3.96 21.17
N SER A 227 14.17 3.18 20.10
CA SER A 227 15.31 2.21 20.09
C SER A 227 16.25 2.24 18.88
N SER A 228 15.84 2.75 17.72
CA SER A 228 16.68 2.73 16.49
C SER A 228 17.52 4.01 16.29
N THR A 229 17.40 4.97 17.22
CA THR A 229 18.10 6.26 17.24
C THR A 229 19.62 6.13 17.23
N HIS A 230 20.16 5.06 17.82
CA HIS A 230 21.61 4.89 17.94
C HIS A 230 22.30 4.58 16.60
N MET A 231 21.68 3.77 15.72
CA MET A 231 22.36 3.31 14.51
C MET A 231 22.37 4.35 13.37
N LEU A 232 21.35 5.21 13.30
CA LEU A 232 21.21 6.20 12.24
C LEU A 232 22.18 7.39 12.38
N LEU A 233 22.60 7.72 13.60
CA LEU A 233 23.36 8.94 13.92
C LEU A 233 24.88 8.72 14.08
N LEU A 234 25.33 7.46 14.20
CA LEU A 234 26.75 7.12 14.45
C LEU A 234 27.66 7.42 13.25
N GLY A 235 27.21 7.14 12.02
CA GLY A 235 27.96 7.43 10.79
C GLY A 235 28.23 8.92 10.56
N PRO A 236 27.20 9.79 10.58
CA PRO A 236 27.36 11.24 10.45
C PRO A 236 28.34 11.86 11.44
N LEU A 237 28.27 11.47 12.72
CA LEU A 237 29.14 11.99 13.77
C LEU A 237 30.62 11.67 13.51
N HIS A 238 30.90 10.44 13.09
CA HIS A 238 32.26 9.98 12.81
C HIS A 238 32.88 10.73 11.61
N SER A 239 32.11 10.98 10.56
CA SER A 239 32.57 11.76 9.40
C SER A 239 32.85 13.22 9.76
N LEU A 240 32.04 13.84 10.63
CA LEU A 240 32.28 15.20 11.13
C LEU A 240 33.55 15.30 12.00
N GLN A 241 33.79 14.32 12.86
CA GLN A 241 35.02 14.25 13.68
C GLN A 241 36.28 14.18 12.82
N ARG A 242 36.27 13.35 11.78
CA ARG A 242 37.39 13.23 10.83
C ARG A 242 37.64 14.51 10.04
N ALA A 243 36.59 15.16 9.56
CA ALA A 243 36.71 16.45 8.88
C ALA A 243 37.27 17.55 9.82
N ALA A 244 36.84 17.57 11.09
CA ALA A 244 37.35 18.53 12.08
C ALA A 244 38.82 18.28 12.46
N TYR A 245 39.31 17.04 12.37
CA TYR A 245 40.72 16.72 12.59
C TYR A 245 41.61 17.31 11.49
N LEU A 246 41.20 17.21 10.23
CA LEU A 246 41.96 17.69 9.07
C LEU A 246 41.95 19.22 8.89
N GLU A 247 41.06 19.92 9.59
CA GLU A 247 40.97 21.38 9.54
C GLU A 247 42.03 22.07 10.42
N LYS A 248 42.60 21.34 11.39
CA LYS A 248 43.65 21.85 12.30
C LYS A 248 45.03 21.80 11.67
#